data_AF-A0A850UFF3-F1
#
_entry.id   AF-A0A850UFF3-F1
#
_cell.length_a   1.000
_cell.length_b   1.000
_cell.length_c   1.000
_cell.angle_alpha   90.00
_cell.angle_beta   90.00
_cell.angle_gamma   90.00
#
_symmetry.space_group_name_H-M   'P 1'
#
loop_
_entity.id
_entity.type
_entity.pdbx_description
1 polymer ?
#
loop_
_entity_poly.entity_id
_entity_poly.type
_entity_poly.pdbx_seq_one_letter_code
_entity_poly.pdbx_strand_id
1 'polypeptide(L)'
;QYVGSFVVEDLDLQQQAGRLEEQLRALKDCPRRRSVVLRFSLQGLKVYGADGETLLMAHALRRILYSTWRHADCQFAFVARNPRSPASTLFCHL
;
A
#
# COMPACT_ATOMS: atom_id res chain seq x y z
N GLN A 1 7.41 4.66 6.86
CA GLN A 1 6.94 3.71 7.90
C GLN A 1 5.61 3.14 7.43
N TYR A 2 5.31 1.90 7.78
CA TYR A 2 4.02 1.28 7.46
C TYR A 2 2.96 1.72 8.48
N VAL A 3 1.89 2.33 8.01
CA VAL A 3 0.75 2.83 8.79
C VAL A 3 -0.33 1.75 8.86
N GLY A 4 -0.57 1.04 7.76
CA GLY A 4 -1.57 -0.03 7.75
C GLY A 4 -2.07 -0.38 6.35
N SER A 5 -3.08 -1.25 6.35
CA SER A 5 -3.82 -1.62 5.15
C SER A 5 -5.31 -1.40 5.36
N PHE A 6 -6.01 -1.00 4.32
CA PHE A 6 -7.47 -0.94 4.30
C PHE A 6 -8.02 -1.47 2.97
N VAL A 7 -9.24 -1.98 3.02
CA VAL A 7 -9.93 -2.48 1.82
C VAL A 7 -10.33 -1.29 0.96
N VAL A 8 -10.19 -1.45 -0.35
CA VAL A 8 -10.65 -0.48 -1.34
C VAL A 8 -11.73 -1.14 -2.20
N GLU A 9 -12.76 -0.38 -2.53
CA GLU A 9 -13.79 -0.79 -3.48
C GLU A 9 -13.20 -0.85 -4.90
N ASP A 10 -13.73 -1.75 -5.72
CA ASP A 10 -13.37 -1.88 -7.14
C ASP A 10 -14.13 -0.81 -7.96
N LEU A 11 -13.65 0.43 -7.85
CA LEU A 11 -14.18 1.60 -8.55
C LEU A 11 -13.33 1.92 -9.78
N ASP A 12 -13.80 2.86 -10.60
CA ASP A 12 -12.95 3.42 -11.65
C ASP A 12 -11.69 4.08 -11.04
N LEU A 13 -10.61 4.12 -11.82
CA LEU A 13 -9.30 4.57 -11.35
C LEU A 13 -9.31 6.02 -10.83
N GLN A 14 -10.13 6.89 -11.42
CA GLN A 14 -10.17 8.31 -11.10
C GLN A 14 -10.91 8.56 -9.77
N GLN A 15 -12.05 7.91 -9.58
CA GLN A 15 -12.79 7.89 -8.33
C GLN A 15 -11.95 7.28 -7.20
N GLN A 16 -11.24 6.18 -7.51
CA GLN A 16 -10.34 5.53 -6.57
C GLN A 16 -9.19 6.46 -6.16
N ALA A 17 -8.57 7.17 -7.10
CA ALA A 17 -7.49 8.11 -6.81
C ALA A 17 -7.94 9.24 -5.87
N GLY A 18 -9.11 9.84 -6.11
CA GLY A 18 -9.67 10.89 -5.26
C GLY A 18 -9.94 10.41 -3.83
N ARG A 19 -10.64 9.27 -3.67
CA ARG A 19 -10.91 8.68 -2.35
C ARG A 19 -9.64 8.27 -1.61
N LEU A 20 -8.66 7.74 -2.33
CA LEU A 20 -7.37 7.40 -1.74
C LEU A 20 -6.66 8.64 -1.22
N GLU A 21 -6.67 9.75 -1.96
CA GLU A 21 -6.04 10.99 -1.50
C GLU A 21 -6.64 11.49 -0.18
N GLU A 22 -7.96 11.44 -0.04
CA GLU A 22 -8.66 11.78 1.21
C GLU A 22 -8.26 10.86 2.37
N GLN A 23 -8.22 9.54 2.14
CA GLN A 23 -7.80 8.57 3.15
C GLN A 23 -6.34 8.78 3.58
N LEU A 24 -5.44 9.04 2.62
CA LEU A 24 -4.04 9.35 2.92
C LEU A 24 -3.93 10.61 3.81
N ARG A 25 -4.74 11.63 3.52
CA ARG A 25 -4.77 12.88 4.30
C ARG A 25 -5.27 12.65 5.73
N ALA A 26 -6.28 11.81 5.91
CA ALA A 26 -6.78 11.43 7.22
C ALA A 26 -5.74 10.62 8.04
N LEU A 27 -4.94 9.79 7.37
CA LEU A 27 -3.96 8.91 8.02
C LEU A 27 -2.58 9.54 8.24
N LYS A 28 -2.38 10.81 7.85
CA LYS A 28 -1.07 11.50 7.93
C LYS A 28 -0.49 11.55 9.34
N ASP A 29 -1.35 11.56 10.38
CA ASP A 29 -0.99 11.67 11.80
C ASP A 29 -1.32 10.39 12.59
N CYS A 30 -1.56 9.26 11.90
CA CYS A 30 -1.88 8.00 12.57
C CYS A 30 -0.74 7.62 13.56
N PRO A 31 -1.01 7.42 14.86
CA PRO A 31 0.04 7.15 15.85
C PRO A 31 0.59 5.73 15.72
N ARG A 32 -0.20 4.81 15.17
CA ARG A 32 0.19 3.41 14.98
C ARG A 32 1.01 3.29 13.69
N ARG A 33 2.32 3.19 13.84
CA ARG A 33 3.26 3.01 12.72
C ARG A 33 4.31 1.96 13.03
N ARG A 34 4.79 1.29 12.00
CA ARG A 34 5.88 0.32 12.08
C ARG A 34 7.00 0.70 11.11
N SER A 35 8.24 0.68 11.58
CA SER A 35 9.40 0.80 10.70
C SER A 35 9.52 -0.44 9.81
N VAL A 36 9.65 -0.23 8.51
CA VAL A 36 9.73 -1.26 7.48
C VAL A 36 10.73 -0.85 6.41
N VAL A 37 11.25 -1.83 5.69
CA VAL A 37 12.08 -1.62 4.49
C VAL A 37 11.29 -2.05 3.26
N LEU A 38 11.13 -1.15 2.29
CA LEU A 38 10.53 -1.45 0.99
C LEU A 38 11.64 -1.81 0.00
N ARG A 39 11.49 -2.96 -0.67
CA ARG A 39 12.37 -3.38 -1.77
C ARG A 39 11.56 -3.53 -3.06
N PHE A 40 11.98 -2.80 -4.08
CA PHE A 40 11.35 -2.79 -5.41
C PHE A 40 12.18 -3.62 -6.39
N SER A 41 11.50 -4.33 -7.29
CA SER A 41 12.12 -5.08 -8.38
C SER A 41 11.13 -5.27 -9.51
N LEU A 42 11.58 -5.72 -10.67
CA LEU A 42 10.69 -6.12 -11.77
C LEU A 42 9.78 -7.31 -11.41
N GLN A 43 10.15 -8.10 -10.39
CA GLN A 43 9.29 -9.17 -9.88
C GLN A 43 8.15 -8.62 -9.01
N GLY A 44 8.29 -7.41 -8.49
CA GLY A 44 7.30 -6.73 -7.65
C GLY A 44 7.92 -6.07 -6.42
N LEU A 45 7.09 -5.94 -5.39
CA LEU A 45 7.40 -5.23 -4.15
C LEU A 45 7.42 -6.18 -2.96
N LYS A 46 8.45 -6.05 -2.12
CA LYS A 46 8.56 -6.74 -0.83
C LYS A 46 8.64 -5.73 0.30
N VAL A 47 7.96 -6.03 1.39
CA VAL A 47 7.99 -5.25 2.64
C VAL A 47 8.66 -6.11 3.69
N TYR A 48 9.78 -5.62 4.22
CA TYR A 48 10.53 -6.26 5.29
C TYR A 48 10.34 -5.51 6.61
N GLY A 49 10.58 -6.19 7.73
CA GLY A 49 10.67 -5.58 9.04
C GLY A 49 11.78 -4.53 9.12
N ALA A 50 11.86 -3.86 10.27
CA ALA A 50 12.92 -2.88 10.55
C ALA A 50 14.33 -3.48 10.53
N ASP A 51 14.43 -4.81 10.73
CA ASP A 51 15.66 -5.59 10.62
C ASP A 51 16.15 -5.77 9.17
N GLY A 52 15.30 -5.49 8.17
CA GLY A 52 15.62 -5.71 6.76
C GLY A 52 15.63 -7.16 6.30
N GLU A 53 15.31 -8.10 7.21
CA GLU A 53 15.43 -9.55 7.00
C GLU A 53 14.06 -10.24 7.08
N THR A 54 13.22 -9.88 8.06
CA THR A 54 11.90 -10.50 8.25
C THR A 54 10.94 -10.07 7.15
N LEU A 55 10.59 -10.97 6.22
CA LEU A 55 9.60 -10.69 5.18
C LEU A 55 8.20 -10.58 5.80
N LEU A 56 7.56 -9.41 5.65
CA LEU A 56 6.22 -9.14 6.14
C LEU A 56 5.16 -9.26 5.03
N MET A 57 5.48 -8.76 3.84
CA MET A 57 4.56 -8.79 2.69
C MET A 57 5.34 -8.92 1.39
N ALA A 58 4.72 -9.57 0.40
CA ALA A 58 5.26 -9.68 -0.95
C ALA A 58 4.13 -9.65 -1.98
N HIS A 59 4.22 -8.71 -2.92
CA HIS A 59 3.30 -8.59 -4.04
C HIS A 59 4.08 -8.73 -5.34
N ALA A 60 3.66 -9.67 -6.19
CA ALA A 60 4.12 -9.72 -7.56
C ALA A 60 3.68 -8.45 -8.29
N LEU A 61 4.50 -7.92 -9.20
CA LEU A 61 4.22 -6.65 -9.89
C LEU A 61 2.84 -6.64 -10.56
N ARG A 62 2.46 -7.73 -11.22
CA ARG A 62 1.15 -7.92 -11.87
C ARG A 62 -0.07 -7.84 -10.93
N ARG A 63 0.14 -7.87 -9.61
CA ARG A 63 -0.93 -7.76 -8.61
C ARG A 63 -1.09 -6.34 -8.08
N ILE A 64 -0.18 -5.43 -8.40
CA ILE A 64 -0.24 -4.01 -8.05
C ILE A 64 -1.02 -3.32 -9.16
N LEU A 65 -2.16 -2.72 -8.83
CA LEU A 65 -3.04 -2.06 -9.80
C LEU A 65 -2.73 -0.56 -9.91
N TYR A 66 -2.38 0.05 -8.79
CA TYR A 66 -2.19 1.48 -8.69
C TYR A 66 -1.18 1.79 -7.59
N SER A 67 -0.35 2.81 -7.79
CA SER A 67 0.51 3.35 -6.74
C SER A 67 0.50 4.87 -6.80
N THR A 68 0.57 5.51 -5.66
CA THR A 68 0.55 6.96 -5.53
C THR A 68 1.42 7.42 -4.38
N TRP A 69 1.67 8.72 -4.33
CA TRP A 69 2.43 9.35 -3.28
C TRP A 69 1.88 10.76 -3.01
N ARG A 70 2.03 11.24 -1.78
CA ARG A 70 1.71 12.61 -1.39
C ARG A 70 2.97 13.27 -0.84
N HIS A 71 3.61 14.08 -1.68
CA HIS A 71 4.88 14.75 -1.37
C HIS A 71 4.79 15.59 -0.09
N ALA A 72 3.70 16.34 0.10
CA ALA A 72 3.51 17.20 1.27
C ALA A 72 3.56 16.46 2.61
N ASP A 73 3.18 15.18 2.62
CA ASP A 73 3.10 14.34 3.83
C ASP A 73 4.13 13.20 3.83
N CYS A 74 5.04 13.15 2.83
CA CYS A 74 6.00 12.05 2.63
C CYS A 74 5.35 10.65 2.65
N GLN A 75 4.13 10.54 2.13
CA GLN A 75 3.37 9.30 2.08
C GLN A 75 3.53 8.60 0.73
N PHE A 76 3.66 7.28 0.77
CA PHE A 76 3.62 6.42 -0.42
C PHE A 76 2.57 5.34 -0.17
N ALA A 77 1.76 5.04 -1.18
CA ALA A 77 0.75 4.00 -1.10
C ALA A 77 0.67 3.19 -2.39
N PHE A 78 0.28 1.92 -2.26
CA PHE A 78 -0.03 1.09 -3.41
C PHE A 78 -1.25 0.21 -3.15
N VAL A 79 -2.03 -0.01 -4.21
CA VAL A 79 -3.19 -0.86 -4.20
C VAL A 79 -2.86 -2.17 -4.88
N ALA A 80 -3.13 -3.26 -4.18
CA ALA A 80 -2.88 -4.60 -4.69
C ALA A 80 -3.93 -5.62 -4.26
N ARG A 81 -3.96 -6.74 -4.97
CA ARG A 81 -4.66 -7.95 -4.52
C ARG A 81 -3.77 -8.75 -3.58
N ASN A 82 -4.23 -8.96 -2.35
CA ASN A 82 -3.53 -9.78 -1.37
C ASN A 82 -3.44 -11.25 -1.83
N PRO A 83 -2.33 -11.96 -1.54
CA PRO A 83 -2.28 -13.40 -1.72
C PRO A 83 -3.38 -14.09 -0.88
N ARG A 84 -4.08 -15.06 -1.48
CA ARG A 84 -5.15 -15.85 -0.83
C ARG A 84 -6.43 -15.08 -0.47
N SER A 85 -6.54 -13.80 -0.83
CA SER A 85 -7.82 -13.06 -0.77
C SER A 85 -8.67 -13.31 -2.02
N PRO A 86 -10.00 -13.10 -1.95
CA PRO A 86 -10.86 -13.13 -3.13
C PRO A 86 -10.34 -12.21 -4.24
N ALA A 87 -10.53 -12.61 -5.49
CA ALA A 87 -10.01 -11.87 -6.65
C ALA A 87 -10.54 -10.44 -6.77
N SER A 88 -11.75 -10.19 -6.24
CA SER A 88 -12.42 -8.89 -6.22
C SER A 88 -11.99 -7.97 -5.07
N THR A 89 -11.22 -8.46 -4.10
CA THR A 89 -10.83 -7.63 -2.94
C THR A 89 -9.50 -6.95 -3.17
N LEU A 90 -9.53 -5.61 -3.17
CA LEU A 90 -8.35 -4.75 -3.25
C LEU A 90 -7.98 -4.23 -1.88
N PHE A 91 -6.67 -4.09 -1.65
CA PHE A 91 -6.12 -3.50 -0.44
C PHE A 91 -5.21 -2.36 -0.81
N CYS A 92 -5.37 -1.21 -0.15
CA CYS A 92 -4.40 -0.14 -0.17
C CYS A 92 -3.45 -0.33 1.02
N HIS A 93 -2.15 -0.24 0.75
CA HIS A 93 -1.09 -0.30 1.75
C HIS A 93 -0.40 1.06 1.82
N LEU A 94 -0.33 1.63 3.03
CA LEU A 94 0.30 2.92 3.34
C LEU A 94 1.48 2.74 4.30
#